data_AF-A0A6L7SS60-F1
#
_entry.id   AF-A0A6L7SS60-F1
#
_cell.length_a   1.000
_cell.length_b   1.000
_cell.length_c   1.000
_cell.angle_alpha   90.00
_cell.angle_beta   90.00
_cell.angle_gamma   90.00
#
_symmetry.space_group_name_H-M   'P 1'
#
loop_
_entity.id
_entity.type
_entity.pdbx_description
1 polymer ?
#
loop_
_entity_poly.entity_id
_entity_poly.type
_entity_poly.pdbx_seq_one_letter_code
_entity_poly.pdbx_strand_id
1 'polypeptide(L)'
;MRVETIHLRNFKSFRDMRLENIPSFLVVVGANGTGKSTFFDAFGFLHDCLKGNIRHALDKRGRFPEVLSRGCNPEQDLIGIEIQYRMSIAEVERLVTYSLEISESNGSPTVRREVLRYKRGRYGRPFHFLDFSNGKGYAITNEEDFNKPDEDLDQEEQNVAPHTLAIKGLGQFERFKAANALLNLIENWHVSDFHISAARGRKDAAGETEHLSESGDNLPLVARYLH
;
A
#
# COMPACT_ATOMS: atom_id res chain seq x y z
N MET A 1 -12.00 4.89 -6.92
CA MET A 1 -11.10 3.75 -6.64
C MET A 1 -11.41 3.20 -5.27
N ARG A 2 -11.42 1.88 -5.08
CA ARG A 2 -11.77 1.23 -3.81
C ARG A 2 -10.82 0.08 -3.52
N VAL A 3 -10.26 0.03 -2.30
CA VAL A 3 -9.52 -1.15 -1.83
C VAL A 3 -10.52 -2.25 -1.50
N GLU A 4 -10.34 -3.43 -2.09
CA GLU A 4 -11.21 -4.59 -1.90
C GLU A 4 -10.55 -5.64 -0.98
N THR A 5 -9.25 -5.84 -1.11
CA THR A 5 -8.52 -6.86 -0.35
C THR A 5 -7.17 -6.33 0.12
N ILE A 6 -6.79 -6.69 1.33
CA ILE A 6 -5.44 -6.53 1.87
C ILE A 6 -4.98 -7.88 2.41
N HIS A 7 -3.77 -8.29 2.04
CA HIS A 7 -3.13 -9.50 2.54
C HIS A 7 -1.74 -9.17 3.07
N LEU A 8 -1.53 -9.43 4.35
CA LEU A 8 -0.26 -9.25 5.06
C LEU A 8 0.33 -10.62 5.39
N ARG A 9 1.61 -10.80 5.08
CA ARG A 9 2.38 -12.00 5.38
C ARG A 9 3.61 -11.62 6.19
N ASN A 10 3.84 -12.33 7.28
CA ASN A 10 4.96 -12.16 8.20
C ASN A 10 5.19 -10.70 8.67
N PHE A 11 4.10 -9.95 8.92
CA PHE A 11 4.16 -8.56 9.37
C PHE A 11 3.78 -8.45 10.85
N LYS A 12 4.77 -8.24 11.71
CA LYS A 12 4.66 -8.12 13.17
C LYS A 12 3.82 -9.24 13.78
N SER A 13 2.62 -8.95 14.30
CA SER A 13 1.75 -9.95 14.91
C SER A 13 1.06 -10.88 13.89
N PHE A 14 1.08 -10.55 12.59
CA PHE A 14 0.40 -11.30 11.54
C PHE A 14 1.35 -12.19 10.74
N ARG A 15 1.29 -13.51 10.98
CA ARG A 15 1.92 -14.51 10.10
C ARG A 15 1.25 -14.53 8.72
N ASP A 16 -0.06 -14.59 8.71
CA ASP A 16 -0.90 -14.50 7.53
C ASP A 16 -2.24 -13.85 7.94
N MET A 17 -2.54 -12.69 7.38
CA MET A 17 -3.78 -11.96 7.64
C MET A 17 -4.33 -11.47 6.32
N ARG A 18 -5.56 -11.89 6.01
CA ARG A 18 -6.25 -11.52 4.78
C ARG A 18 -7.61 -10.92 5.12
N LEU A 19 -7.83 -9.70 4.67
CA LEU A 19 -9.09 -8.99 4.80
C LEU A 19 -9.66 -8.76 3.40
N GLU A 20 -10.78 -9.41 3.11
CA GLU A 20 -11.47 -9.34 1.81
C GLU A 20 -12.77 -8.54 1.93
N ASN A 21 -13.27 -8.07 0.78
CA ASN A 21 -14.53 -7.34 0.67
C ASN A 21 -14.59 -6.10 1.58
N ILE A 22 -13.48 -5.36 1.66
CA ILE A 22 -13.37 -4.17 2.52
C ILE A 22 -14.47 -3.15 2.15
N PRO A 23 -15.34 -2.78 3.10
CA PRO A 23 -16.38 -1.77 2.89
C PRO A 23 -15.77 -0.36 2.81
N SER A 24 -16.51 0.61 2.28
CA SER A 24 -16.09 2.02 2.28
C SER A 24 -15.87 2.57 3.70
N PHE A 25 -16.59 2.03 4.69
CA PHE A 25 -16.43 2.34 6.10
C PHE A 25 -16.24 1.07 6.91
N LEU A 26 -15.07 0.94 7.56
CA LEU A 26 -14.68 -0.24 8.33
C LEU A 26 -14.42 0.15 9.79
N VAL A 27 -15.08 -0.54 10.72
CA VAL A 27 -14.81 -0.44 12.16
C VAL A 27 -14.16 -1.73 12.64
N VAL A 28 -12.96 -1.65 13.22
CA VAL A 28 -12.22 -2.80 13.73
C VAL A 28 -12.26 -2.81 15.26
N VAL A 29 -12.94 -3.80 15.84
CA VAL A 29 -13.08 -3.98 17.29
C VAL A 29 -12.46 -5.30 17.72
N GLY A 30 -11.80 -5.32 18.88
CA GLY A 30 -11.19 -6.53 19.43
C GLY A 30 -10.41 -6.25 20.71
N ALA A 31 -10.07 -7.30 21.45
CA ALA A 31 -9.33 -7.18 22.72
C ALA A 31 -7.94 -6.53 22.53
N ASN A 32 -7.33 -6.07 23.61
CA ASN A 32 -5.98 -5.51 23.56
C ASN A 32 -4.96 -6.58 23.10
N GLY A 33 -4.00 -6.19 22.26
CA GLY A 33 -2.97 -7.09 21.74
C GLY A 33 -3.38 -7.97 20.55
N THR A 34 -4.61 -7.89 20.04
CA THR A 34 -5.08 -8.71 18.89
C THR A 34 -4.57 -8.24 17.52
N GLY A 35 -3.62 -7.30 17.46
CA GLY A 35 -3.04 -6.82 16.20
C GLY A 35 -3.77 -5.67 15.51
N LYS A 36 -4.79 -5.05 16.13
CA LYS A 36 -5.50 -3.88 15.55
C LYS A 36 -4.55 -2.75 15.15
N SER A 37 -3.68 -2.32 16.06
CA SER A 37 -2.68 -1.30 15.77
C SER A 37 -1.65 -1.76 14.73
N THR A 38 -1.33 -3.06 14.71
CA THR A 38 -0.46 -3.65 13.67
C THR A 38 -1.09 -3.52 12.28
N PHE A 39 -2.40 -3.72 12.17
CA PHE A 39 -3.10 -3.57 10.89
C PHE A 39 -3.01 -2.14 10.36
N PHE A 40 -3.28 -1.14 11.20
CA PHE A 40 -3.14 0.27 10.80
C PHE A 40 -1.68 0.68 10.54
N ASP A 41 -0.72 0.13 11.28
CA ASP A 41 0.70 0.37 11.06
C ASP A 41 1.20 -0.17 9.70
N ALA A 42 0.56 -1.19 9.11
CA ALA A 42 0.91 -1.66 7.77
C ALA A 42 0.70 -0.57 6.70
N PHE A 43 -0.35 0.25 6.83
CA PHE A 43 -0.60 1.38 5.95
C PHE A 43 0.46 2.48 6.16
N GLY A 44 0.76 2.81 7.42
CA GLY A 44 1.82 3.75 7.76
C GLY A 44 3.20 3.29 7.26
N PHE A 45 3.46 1.98 7.27
CA PHE A 45 4.68 1.38 6.76
C PHE A 45 4.81 1.59 5.24
N LEU A 46 3.76 1.27 4.47
CA LEU A 46 3.75 1.53 3.03
C LEU A 46 3.89 3.01 2.69
N HIS A 47 3.22 3.88 3.44
CA HIS A 47 3.35 5.34 3.28
C HIS A 47 4.80 5.79 3.53
N ASP A 48 5.44 5.34 4.61
CA ASP A 48 6.85 5.65 4.90
C ASP A 48 7.81 5.11 3.82
N CYS A 49 7.53 3.93 3.26
CA CYS A 49 8.31 3.35 2.17
C CYS A 49 8.27 4.22 0.91
N LEU A 50 7.11 4.81 0.58
CA LEU A 50 6.96 5.69 -0.58
C LEU A 50 7.52 7.08 -0.32
N LYS A 51 7.29 7.66 0.86
CA LYS A 51 7.88 8.95 1.22
C LYS A 51 9.41 8.90 1.22
N GLY A 52 9.97 7.88 1.87
CA GLY A 52 11.41 7.63 1.94
C GLY A 52 11.80 6.44 1.09
N ASN A 53 12.13 5.35 1.76
CA ASN A 53 12.45 4.06 1.20
C ASN A 53 12.20 2.97 2.26
N ILE A 54 12.32 1.70 1.90
CA ILE A 54 12.03 0.61 2.85
C ILE A 54 12.97 0.62 4.06
N ARG A 55 14.23 1.05 3.89
CA ARG A 55 15.19 1.12 4.99
C ARG A 55 14.75 2.11 6.05
N HIS A 56 14.38 3.31 5.63
CA HIS A 56 13.85 4.36 6.50
C HIS A 56 12.57 3.91 7.23
N ALA A 57 11.65 3.27 6.50
CA ALA A 57 10.40 2.78 7.06
C ALA A 57 10.60 1.67 8.12
N LEU A 58 11.60 0.81 7.91
CA LEU A 58 12.01 -0.23 8.85
C LEU A 58 12.77 0.33 10.04
N ASP A 59 13.69 1.27 9.83
CA ASP A 59 14.48 1.89 10.91
C ASP A 59 13.58 2.60 11.93
N LYS A 60 12.51 3.28 11.48
CA LYS A 60 11.45 3.84 12.34
C LYS A 60 10.75 2.79 13.22
N ARG A 61 10.80 1.51 12.84
CA ARG A 61 10.08 0.39 13.45
C ARG A 61 11.01 -0.63 14.11
N GLY A 62 12.29 -0.29 14.31
CA GLY A 62 13.25 -1.19 14.97
C GLY A 62 13.98 -2.15 14.03
N ARG A 63 14.04 -1.83 12.72
CA ARG A 63 14.68 -2.61 11.64
C ARG A 63 13.88 -3.85 11.22
N PHE A 64 14.39 -4.59 10.23
CA PHE A 64 13.69 -5.71 9.60
C PHE A 64 13.24 -6.80 10.59
N PRO A 65 14.06 -7.29 11.53
CA PRO A 65 13.65 -8.36 12.43
C PRO A 65 12.48 -8.00 13.37
N GLU A 66 12.32 -6.72 13.71
CA GLU A 66 11.22 -6.24 14.57
C GLU A 66 9.90 -6.09 13.80
N VAL A 67 9.97 -5.86 12.48
CA VAL A 67 8.79 -5.82 11.61
C VAL A 67 8.43 -7.21 11.11
N LEU A 68 9.40 -8.12 10.98
CA LEU A 68 9.16 -9.52 10.63
C LEU A 68 8.41 -10.23 11.78
N SER A 69 7.48 -11.12 11.42
CA SER A 69 6.75 -11.87 12.44
C SER A 69 7.62 -12.75 13.31
N ARG A 70 7.24 -12.84 14.60
CA ARG A 70 7.97 -13.66 15.58
C ARG A 70 8.04 -15.13 15.15
N GLY A 71 9.24 -15.69 15.25
CA GLY A 71 9.56 -17.07 14.86
C GLY A 71 9.76 -17.28 13.36
N CYS A 72 9.79 -16.22 12.56
CA CYS A 72 10.36 -16.26 11.22
C CYS A 72 11.89 -16.16 11.31
N ASN A 73 12.60 -16.65 10.29
CA ASN A 73 14.03 -16.48 10.12
C ASN A 73 14.31 -15.23 9.25
N PRO A 74 14.92 -14.16 9.79
CA PRO A 74 15.21 -12.94 9.02
C PRO A 74 16.08 -13.15 7.78
N GLU A 75 16.86 -14.23 7.71
CA GLU A 75 17.73 -14.54 6.57
C GLU A 75 17.01 -15.26 5.42
N GLN A 76 15.82 -15.83 5.68
CA GLN A 76 15.10 -16.69 4.72
C GLN A 76 13.68 -16.19 4.43
N ASP A 77 13.01 -15.67 5.46
CA ASP A 77 11.63 -15.22 5.36
C ASP A 77 11.54 -13.77 4.89
N LEU A 78 10.43 -13.48 4.22
CA LEU A 78 10.11 -12.17 3.69
C LEU A 78 8.85 -11.61 4.33
N ILE A 79 8.76 -10.28 4.36
CA ILE A 79 7.53 -9.54 4.63
C ILE A 79 6.78 -9.42 3.30
N GLY A 80 5.52 -9.84 3.28
CA GLY A 80 4.65 -9.75 2.10
C GLY A 80 3.48 -8.82 2.34
N ILE A 81 3.21 -7.92 1.40
CA ILE A 81 2.04 -7.05 1.42
C ILE A 81 1.39 -7.10 0.04
N GLU A 82 0.14 -7.54 -0.03
CA GLU A 82 -0.66 -7.50 -1.25
C GLU A 82 -1.89 -6.60 -1.03
N ILE A 83 -2.16 -5.72 -1.98
CA ILE A 83 -3.34 -4.84 -1.99
C ILE A 83 -4.06 -5.06 -3.30
N GLN A 84 -5.36 -5.35 -3.23
CA GLN A 84 -6.23 -5.39 -4.39
C GLN A 84 -7.20 -4.22 -4.35
N TYR A 85 -7.27 -3.48 -5.44
CA TYR A 85 -8.13 -2.31 -5.56
C TYR A 85 -8.79 -2.25 -6.93
N ARG A 86 -10.01 -1.72 -6.96
CA ARG A 86 -10.76 -1.53 -8.19
C ARG A 86 -10.70 -0.08 -8.65
N MET A 87 -10.39 0.11 -9.93
CA MET A 87 -10.36 1.41 -10.59
C MET A 87 -10.80 1.31 -12.05
N SER A 88 -11.30 2.41 -12.58
CA SER A 88 -11.57 2.55 -14.02
C SER A 88 -10.26 2.77 -14.77
N ILE A 89 -9.97 1.90 -15.74
CA ILE A 89 -8.88 2.05 -16.71
C ILE A 89 -9.55 1.96 -18.08
N ALA A 90 -9.30 2.89 -19.00
CA ALA A 90 -10.04 2.96 -20.28
C ALA A 90 -11.55 2.61 -20.18
N GLU A 91 -12.26 3.27 -19.25
CA GLU A 91 -13.71 3.13 -19.03
C GLU A 91 -14.22 1.76 -18.54
N VAL A 92 -13.31 0.83 -18.21
CA VAL A 92 -13.66 -0.48 -17.64
C VAL A 92 -13.10 -0.61 -16.23
N GLU A 93 -13.97 -0.95 -15.29
CA GLU A 93 -13.60 -1.26 -13.92
C GLU A 93 -12.75 -2.54 -13.86
N ARG A 94 -11.48 -2.39 -13.45
CA ARG A 94 -10.51 -3.49 -13.35
C ARG A 94 -10.02 -3.66 -11.92
N LEU A 95 -9.87 -4.92 -11.52
CA LEU A 95 -9.23 -5.28 -10.26
C LEU A 95 -7.71 -5.33 -10.48
N VAL A 96 -7.02 -4.38 -9.86
CA VAL A 96 -5.57 -4.30 -9.86
C VAL A 96 -5.03 -4.94 -8.59
N THR A 97 -3.98 -5.74 -8.72
CA THR A 97 -3.27 -6.37 -7.60
C THR A 97 -1.85 -5.83 -7.55
N TYR A 98 -1.53 -5.16 -6.45
CA TYR A 98 -0.17 -4.79 -6.08
C TYR A 98 0.38 -5.80 -5.09
N SER A 99 1.58 -6.32 -5.32
CA SER A 99 2.28 -7.23 -4.41
C SER A 99 3.69 -6.71 -4.16
N LEU A 100 4.04 -6.60 -2.89
CA LEU A 100 5.34 -6.19 -2.40
C LEU A 100 5.93 -7.27 -1.49
N GLU A 101 7.16 -7.68 -1.78
CA GLU A 101 7.93 -8.61 -0.98
C GLU A 101 9.26 -7.95 -0.57
N ILE A 102 9.51 -7.90 0.73
CA ILE A 102 10.70 -7.29 1.32
C ILE A 102 11.47 -8.37 2.07
N SER A 103 12.78 -8.45 1.81
CA SER A 103 13.70 -9.33 2.53
C SER A 103 14.87 -8.52 3.09
N GLU A 104 15.65 -9.11 3.99
CA GLU A 104 16.93 -8.57 4.42
C GLU A 104 18.07 -9.45 3.90
N SER A 105 19.08 -8.83 3.29
CA SER A 105 20.28 -9.51 2.81
C SER A 105 21.49 -8.78 3.37
N ASN A 106 22.37 -9.50 4.09
CA ASN A 106 23.58 -8.93 4.72
C ASN A 106 23.28 -7.72 5.61
N GLY A 107 22.15 -7.74 6.34
CA GLY A 107 21.74 -6.64 7.21
C GLY A 107 21.23 -5.38 6.49
N SER A 108 21.01 -5.47 5.16
CA SER A 108 20.37 -4.42 4.37
C SER A 108 19.01 -4.89 3.83
N PRO A 109 17.92 -4.16 4.11
CA PRO A 109 16.62 -4.49 3.54
C PRO A 109 16.61 -4.21 2.04
N THR A 110 15.93 -5.08 1.30
CA THR A 110 15.82 -5.05 -0.16
C THR A 110 14.40 -5.38 -0.59
N VAL A 111 13.90 -4.69 -1.61
CA VAL A 111 12.67 -5.05 -2.32
C VAL A 111 12.98 -6.32 -3.12
N ARG A 112 12.59 -7.47 -2.58
CA ARG A 112 12.84 -8.77 -3.21
C ARG A 112 12.04 -8.89 -4.50
N ARG A 113 10.77 -8.49 -4.45
CA ARG A 113 9.90 -8.42 -5.61
C ARG A 113 8.81 -7.38 -5.42
N GLU A 114 8.48 -6.68 -6.49
CA GLU A 114 7.36 -5.74 -6.55
C GLU A 114 6.63 -5.95 -7.87
N VAL A 115 5.33 -6.22 -7.79
CA VAL A 115 4.50 -6.54 -8.96
C VAL A 115 3.23 -5.73 -8.94
N LEU A 116 2.88 -5.16 -10.09
CA LEU A 116 1.56 -4.61 -10.35
C LEU A 116 0.93 -5.39 -11.50
N ARG A 117 -0.23 -6.00 -11.27
CA ARG A 117 -0.90 -6.83 -12.28
C ARG A 117 -2.40 -6.60 -12.33
N TYR A 118 -2.97 -6.69 -13.52
CA TYR A 118 -4.42 -6.74 -13.73
C TYR A 118 -4.75 -7.43 -15.05
N LYS A 119 -6.02 -7.78 -15.25
CA LYS A 119 -6.47 -8.41 -16.50
C LYS A 119 -6.77 -7.33 -17.55
N ARG A 120 -6.24 -7.50 -18.76
CA ARG A 120 -6.54 -6.61 -19.90
C ARG A 120 -7.94 -6.83 -20.46
N GLY A 121 -8.41 -8.08 -20.48
CA GLY A 121 -9.74 -8.48 -20.90
C GLY A 121 -10.53 -9.25 -19.85
N ARG A 122 -11.76 -9.65 -20.21
CA ARG A 122 -12.67 -10.44 -19.34
C ARG A 122 -12.12 -11.84 -19.06
N TYR A 123 -11.40 -12.41 -20.01
CA TYR A 123 -10.75 -13.72 -19.93
C TYR A 123 -9.23 -13.55 -20.00
N GLY A 124 -8.48 -14.57 -19.57
CA GLY A 124 -7.02 -14.56 -19.55
C GLY A 124 -6.41 -14.46 -18.15
N ARG A 125 -5.09 -14.58 -18.11
CA ARG A 125 -4.27 -14.45 -16.88
C ARG A 125 -4.00 -12.95 -16.65
N PRO A 126 -3.86 -12.49 -15.39
CA PRO A 126 -3.43 -11.14 -15.11
C PRO A 126 -2.07 -10.86 -15.77
N PHE A 127 -1.96 -9.74 -16.46
CA PHE A 127 -0.72 -9.28 -17.08
C PHE A 127 0.09 -8.46 -16.07
N HIS A 128 1.40 -8.61 -16.07
CA HIS A 128 2.29 -7.85 -15.19
C HIS A 128 2.68 -6.54 -15.87
N PHE A 129 2.15 -5.43 -15.36
CA PHE A 129 2.43 -4.09 -15.87
C PHE A 129 3.68 -3.48 -15.25
N LEU A 130 4.07 -4.01 -14.09
CA LEU A 130 5.29 -3.71 -13.38
C LEU A 130 5.76 -5.02 -12.74
N ASP A 131 7.01 -5.41 -12.96
CA ASP A 131 7.65 -6.53 -12.27
C ASP A 131 9.11 -6.18 -12.02
N PHE A 132 9.45 -5.91 -10.76
CA PHE A 132 10.79 -5.55 -10.32
C PHE A 132 11.28 -6.57 -9.30
N SER A 133 12.57 -6.89 -9.36
CA SER A 133 13.25 -7.72 -8.38
C SER A 133 14.62 -7.13 -8.06
N ASN A 134 14.88 -6.88 -6.77
CA ASN A 134 16.15 -6.33 -6.27
C ASN A 134 16.58 -5.04 -7.00
N GLY A 135 15.61 -4.17 -7.33
CA GLY A 135 15.84 -2.89 -8.00
C GLY A 135 15.95 -2.93 -9.52
N LYS A 136 15.78 -4.10 -10.16
CA LYS A 136 15.78 -4.22 -11.62
C LYS A 136 14.47 -4.81 -12.10
N GLY A 137 13.93 -4.30 -13.20
CA GLY A 137 12.66 -4.78 -13.73
C GLY A 137 12.23 -4.05 -14.96
N TYR A 138 10.97 -4.23 -15.32
CA TYR A 138 10.35 -3.53 -16.43
C TYR A 138 9.01 -2.93 -16.01
N ALA A 139 8.59 -1.93 -16.78
CA ALA A 139 7.25 -1.36 -16.71
C ALA A 139 6.68 -1.20 -18.12
N ILE A 140 5.36 -1.37 -18.25
CA ILE A 140 4.64 -1.22 -19.52
C ILE A 140 4.19 0.22 -19.67
N THR A 141 4.62 0.87 -20.75
CA THR A 141 4.37 2.32 -20.96
C THR A 141 3.04 2.63 -21.64
N ASN A 142 2.48 1.67 -22.38
CA ASN A 142 1.23 1.78 -23.12
C ASN A 142 0.11 0.92 -22.50
N GLU A 143 -0.05 0.99 -21.18
CA GLU A 143 -0.94 0.08 -20.45
C GLU A 143 -2.43 0.18 -20.83
N GLU A 144 -2.84 1.32 -21.38
CA GLU A 144 -4.21 1.57 -21.83
C GLU A 144 -4.49 1.16 -23.28
N ASP A 145 -3.48 0.73 -24.03
CA ASP A 145 -3.66 0.34 -25.42
C ASP A 145 -4.22 -1.08 -25.51
N PHE A 146 -5.46 -1.28 -25.07
CA PHE A 146 -6.15 -2.58 -25.04
C PHE A 146 -6.42 -3.18 -26.43
N ASN A 147 -6.23 -2.40 -27.49
CA ASN A 147 -6.37 -2.85 -28.86
C ASN A 147 -5.13 -3.60 -29.36
N LYS A 148 -3.98 -3.39 -28.70
CA LYS A 148 -2.76 -4.16 -28.98
C LYS A 148 -2.78 -5.51 -28.28
N PRO A 149 -2.38 -6.61 -28.95
CA PRO A 149 -2.15 -7.88 -28.27
C PRO A 149 -1.06 -7.74 -27.21
N ASP A 150 -1.02 -8.66 -26.25
CA ASP A 150 -0.04 -8.66 -25.14
C ASP A 150 1.43 -8.62 -25.63
N GLU A 151 1.67 -9.13 -26.84
CA GLU A 151 2.99 -9.22 -27.49
C GLU A 151 3.52 -7.87 -28.01
N ASP A 152 2.63 -6.90 -28.25
CA ASP A 152 2.96 -5.57 -28.79
C ASP A 152 3.03 -4.48 -27.70
N LEU A 153 3.10 -4.90 -26.43
CA LEU A 153 3.24 -3.98 -25.30
C LEU A 153 4.70 -3.52 -25.18
N ASP A 154 4.87 -2.21 -25.09
CA ASP A 154 6.18 -1.57 -25.04
C ASP A 154 6.73 -1.65 -23.61
N GLN A 155 7.66 -2.57 -23.40
CA GLN A 155 8.35 -2.77 -22.13
C GLN A 155 9.54 -1.83 -22.03
N GLU A 156 9.61 -1.07 -20.94
CA GLU A 156 10.76 -0.23 -20.62
C GLU A 156 11.51 -0.85 -19.43
N GLU A 157 12.75 -1.31 -19.67
CA GLU A 157 13.63 -1.74 -18.60
C GLU A 157 14.08 -0.55 -17.77
N GLN A 158 14.04 -0.71 -16.45
CA GLN A 158 14.33 0.34 -15.51
C GLN A 158 15.14 -0.20 -14.34
N ASN A 159 15.98 0.66 -13.79
CA ASN A 159 16.75 0.38 -12.59
C ASN A 159 16.39 1.39 -11.51
N VAL A 160 16.06 0.88 -10.33
CA VAL A 160 15.83 1.67 -9.11
C VAL A 160 16.76 1.15 -8.02
N ALA A 161 17.02 1.98 -7.01
CA ALA A 161 17.82 1.52 -5.87
C ALA A 161 17.13 0.30 -5.22
N PRO A 162 17.87 -0.75 -4.79
CA PRO A 162 17.25 -1.98 -4.28
C PRO A 162 16.36 -1.81 -3.04
N HIS A 163 16.50 -0.70 -2.33
CA HIS A 163 15.70 -0.34 -1.16
C HIS A 163 14.51 0.59 -1.49
N THR A 164 14.32 0.97 -2.75
CA THR A 164 13.29 1.89 -3.20
C THR A 164 12.21 1.12 -3.94
N LEU A 165 10.94 1.45 -3.66
CA LEU A 165 9.79 0.91 -4.41
C LEU A 165 9.79 1.50 -5.83
N ALA A 166 9.66 0.66 -6.85
CA ALA A 166 9.56 1.05 -8.24
C ALA A 166 8.32 1.93 -8.50
N ILE A 167 7.20 1.67 -7.81
CA ILE A 167 5.99 2.51 -7.94
C ILE A 167 6.23 3.96 -7.49
N LYS A 168 7.23 4.21 -6.63
CA LYS A 168 7.58 5.57 -6.21
C LYS A 168 8.05 6.43 -7.39
N GLY A 169 8.87 5.87 -8.26
CA GLY A 169 9.38 6.57 -9.44
C GLY A 169 8.40 6.52 -10.60
N LEU A 170 7.87 5.32 -10.90
CA LEU A 170 6.97 5.11 -12.04
C LEU A 170 5.62 5.79 -11.82
N GLY A 171 5.07 5.76 -10.60
CA GLY A 171 3.80 6.37 -10.27
C GLY A 171 3.77 7.90 -10.42
N GLN A 172 4.92 8.58 -10.58
CA GLN A 172 4.96 10.02 -10.85
C GLN A 172 4.54 10.37 -12.28
N PHE A 173 4.57 9.42 -13.21
CA PHE A 173 4.20 9.68 -14.60
C PHE A 173 2.76 9.21 -14.87
N GLU A 174 1.95 10.10 -15.44
CA GLU A 174 0.53 9.83 -15.76
C GLU A 174 0.34 8.65 -16.73
N ARG A 175 1.36 8.32 -17.54
CA ARG A 175 1.34 7.17 -18.46
C ARG A 175 1.22 5.83 -17.75
N PHE A 176 1.58 5.75 -16.45
CA PHE A 176 1.40 4.56 -15.62
C PHE A 176 0.21 4.78 -14.66
N LYS A 177 -1.01 4.84 -15.19
CA LYS A 177 -2.25 5.11 -14.43
C LYS A 177 -2.45 4.19 -13.22
N ALA A 178 -2.24 2.88 -13.38
CA ALA A 178 -2.44 1.95 -12.27
C ALA A 178 -1.45 2.22 -11.12
N ALA A 179 -0.18 2.47 -11.45
CA ALA A 179 0.87 2.81 -10.48
C ALA A 179 0.65 4.19 -9.86
N ASN A 180 0.27 5.19 -10.67
CA ASN A 180 -0.05 6.54 -10.22
C ASN A 180 -1.26 6.55 -9.27
N ALA A 181 -2.32 5.82 -9.61
CA ALA A 181 -3.49 5.69 -8.74
C ALA A 181 -3.14 5.06 -7.39
N LEU A 182 -2.30 4.01 -7.38
CA LEU A 182 -1.82 3.41 -6.14
C LEU A 182 -0.93 4.34 -5.33
N LEU A 183 -0.01 5.06 -5.98
CA LEU A 183 0.84 6.04 -5.33
C LEU A 183 -0.01 7.11 -4.63
N ASN A 184 -0.96 7.71 -5.37
CA ASN A 184 -1.90 8.69 -4.84
C ASN A 184 -2.75 8.12 -3.70
N LEU A 185 -3.17 6.84 -3.77
CA LEU A 185 -3.91 6.20 -2.69
C LEU A 185 -3.11 6.18 -1.39
N ILE A 186 -1.86 5.71 -1.47
CA ILE A 186 -1.02 5.47 -0.29
C ILE A 186 -0.47 6.79 0.26
N GLU A 187 -0.15 7.76 -0.60
CA GLU A 187 0.30 9.08 -0.17
C GLU A 187 -0.80 9.85 0.59
N ASN A 188 -2.06 9.66 0.20
CA ASN A 188 -3.21 10.27 0.89
C ASN A 188 -3.75 9.44 2.07
N TRP A 189 -3.08 8.34 2.45
CA TRP A 189 -3.45 7.63 3.68
C TRP A 189 -3.05 8.45 4.91
N HIS A 190 -4.06 8.83 5.67
CA HIS A 190 -3.90 9.51 6.94
C HIS A 190 -4.32 8.59 8.08
N VAL A 191 -3.41 8.36 9.04
CA VAL A 191 -3.72 7.66 10.29
C VAL A 191 -3.83 8.71 11.39
N SER A 192 -5.04 8.96 11.89
CA SER A 192 -5.26 9.84 13.05
C SER A 192 -5.32 9.01 14.33
N ASP A 193 -4.46 9.32 15.31
CA ASP A 193 -4.59 8.78 16.66
C ASP A 193 -5.43 9.75 17.50
N PHE A 194 -6.67 9.36 17.77
CA PHE A 194 -7.61 10.18 18.52
C PHE A 194 -7.62 9.77 19.99
N HIS A 195 -7.06 10.63 20.85
CA HIS A 195 -7.10 10.43 22.28
C HIS A 195 -8.40 10.96 22.87
N ILE A 196 -9.24 10.05 23.40
CA ILE A 196 -10.54 10.39 24.04
C ILE A 196 -10.36 11.45 25.15
N SER A 197 -9.23 11.42 25.86
CA SER A 197 -8.89 12.43 26.87
C SER A 197 -8.70 13.82 26.26
N ALA A 198 -8.07 13.91 25.09
CA ALA A 198 -7.85 15.16 24.37
C ALA A 198 -9.17 15.73 23.82
N ALA A 199 -10.16 14.88 23.53
CA ALA A 199 -11.45 15.27 22.98
C ALA A 199 -12.45 15.85 24.00
N ARG A 200 -12.19 15.69 25.30
CA ARG A 200 -13.10 16.17 26.35
C ARG A 200 -13.03 17.69 26.46
N GLY A 201 -14.10 18.36 26.07
CA GLY A 201 -14.26 19.82 26.20
C GLY A 201 -15.18 20.36 25.10
N ARG A 202 -15.72 21.57 25.30
CA ARG A 202 -16.42 22.29 24.23
C ARG A 202 -15.34 22.81 23.29
N LYS A 203 -15.30 22.30 22.06
CA LYS A 203 -14.33 22.72 21.05
C LYS A 203 -15.07 23.39 19.92
N ASP A 204 -14.72 24.63 19.65
CA ASP A 204 -15.27 25.35 18.52
C ASP A 204 -14.67 24.73 17.26
N ALA A 205 -15.52 24.22 16.37
CA ALA A 205 -15.10 23.71 15.08
C ALA A 205 -14.61 24.90 14.22
N ALA A 206 -13.37 25.29 14.41
CA ALA A 206 -12.72 26.34 13.65
C ALA A 206 -11.79 25.73 12.60
N GLY A 207 -12.07 26.01 11.33
CA GLY A 207 -11.23 25.65 10.19
C GLY A 207 -11.88 24.65 9.22
N GLU A 208 -11.40 24.70 7.98
CA GLU A 208 -11.66 23.69 6.96
C GLU A 208 -10.53 22.66 7.02
N THR A 209 -10.74 21.56 7.75
CA THR A 209 -9.79 20.44 7.78
C THR A 209 -10.50 19.18 7.30
N GLU A 210 -9.94 18.56 6.25
CA GLU A 210 -10.50 17.35 5.63
C GLU A 210 -10.26 16.07 6.47
N HIS A 211 -9.36 16.13 7.46
CA HIS A 211 -8.96 14.97 8.28
C HIS A 211 -9.19 15.20 9.77
N LEU A 212 -9.47 14.13 10.51
CA LEU A 212 -9.68 14.17 11.96
C LEU A 212 -8.40 14.60 12.68
N SER A 213 -8.48 15.67 13.49
CA SER A 213 -7.35 16.14 14.30
C SER A 213 -7.08 15.19 15.47
N GLU A 214 -5.82 15.12 15.94
CA GLU A 214 -5.43 14.30 17.10
C GLU A 214 -6.20 14.69 18.37
N SER A 215 -6.55 15.98 18.49
CA SER A 215 -7.34 16.54 19.59
C SER A 215 -8.86 16.37 19.40
N GLY A 216 -9.29 15.97 18.19
CA GLY A 216 -10.66 15.78 17.69
C GLY A 216 -11.61 16.95 17.82
N ASP A 217 -11.07 18.16 17.75
CA ASP A 217 -11.81 19.43 17.75
C ASP A 217 -12.75 19.53 16.54
N ASN A 218 -12.37 18.90 15.43
CA ASN A 218 -13.11 18.89 14.18
C ASN A 218 -13.93 17.61 13.95
N LEU A 219 -14.05 16.73 14.95
CA LEU A 219 -14.80 15.47 14.84
C LEU A 219 -16.25 15.66 14.33
N PRO A 220 -17.03 16.67 14.81
CA PRO A 220 -18.38 16.90 14.29
C PRO A 220 -18.40 17.29 12.81
N LEU A 221 -17.37 17.99 12.32
CA LEU A 221 -17.26 18.39 10.93
C LEU A 221 -16.93 17.19 10.05
N VAL A 222 -15.91 16.41 10.42
CA VAL A 222 -15.48 15.20 9.71
C VAL A 222 -16.64 14.19 9.64
N ALA A 223 -17.40 14.02 10.72
CA ALA A 223 -18.54 13.11 10.76
C ALA A 223 -19.64 13.44 9.75
N ARG A 224 -19.81 14.72 9.35
CA ARG A 224 -20.79 15.12 8.32
C ARG A 224 -20.39 14.71 6.90
N TYR A 225 -19.12 14.40 6.67
CA TYR A 225 -18.58 14.04 5.35
C TYR A 225 -18.27 12.54 5.21
N LEU A 226 -18.61 11.69 6.20
CA LEU A 226 -18.40 10.24 6.16
C LEU A 226 -19.40 9.45 5.29
N HIS A 227 -20.10 10.11 4.35
CA HIS A 227 -21.16 9.50 3.53
C HIS A 227 -20.65 8.82 2.26
#